data_AF-A0A2E7TNQ5-F1
#
_entry.id   AF-A0A2E7TNQ5-F1
#
_cell.length_a   1.000
_cell.length_b   1.000
_cell.length_c   1.000
_cell.angle_alpha   90.00
_cell.angle_beta   90.00
_cell.angle_gamma   90.00
#
_symmetry.space_group_name_H-M   'P 1'
#
loop_
_entity.id
_entity.type
_entity.pdbx_description
1 polymer ?
#
loop_
_entity_poly.entity_id
_entity_poly.type
_entity_poly.pdbx_seq_one_letter_code
_entity_poly.pdbx_strand_id
1 'polypeptide(L)'
;MRLLKLKFTILSIIFSSFAFAQLPSKVLVGYWENWGSLRLKDVDDRYNVICLAFLEADKTSYATPYDNNVEDLEFTPTNKTTLKSDIPIVQSEGKKVLISIGGGNGSFRLENTTDKNTFVTKVKDFITEYGVDG
;
A
#
# COMPACT_ATOMS: atom_id res chain seq x y z
N MET A 1 -40.14 -0.51 -48.40
CA MET A 1 -39.52 -1.74 -47.83
C MET A 1 -38.06 -1.76 -48.27
N ARG A 2 -36.99 -1.72 -47.47
CA ARG A 2 -36.70 -1.91 -46.04
C ARG A 2 -35.47 -1.01 -45.74
N LEU A 3 -35.56 -0.03 -44.84
CA LEU A 3 -35.05 -0.09 -43.46
C LEU A 3 -33.55 -0.43 -43.32
N LEU A 4 -32.76 0.64 -43.12
CA LEU A 4 -31.63 0.80 -42.19
C LEU A 4 -31.16 -0.47 -41.44
N LYS A 5 -29.90 -0.87 -41.62
CA LYS A 5 -29.20 -1.76 -40.67
C LYS A 5 -27.92 -1.08 -40.17
N LEU A 6 -28.08 -0.41 -39.03
CA LEU A 6 -27.02 -0.02 -38.10
C LEU A 6 -26.53 -1.27 -37.36
N LYS A 7 -25.23 -1.56 -37.35
CA LYS A 7 -24.61 -2.44 -36.34
C LYS A 7 -23.21 -1.96 -35.97
N PHE A 8 -23.17 -1.14 -34.92
CA PHE A 8 -22.25 -1.16 -33.78
C PHE A 8 -20.85 -1.76 -34.01
N THR A 9 -19.87 -0.90 -34.29
CA THR A 9 -18.50 -1.13 -33.85
C THR A 9 -18.37 -0.50 -32.47
N ILE A 10 -18.44 -1.33 -31.42
CA ILE A 10 -18.23 -0.88 -30.04
C ILE A 10 -16.76 -0.48 -29.92
N LEU A 11 -16.55 0.83 -29.82
CA LEU A 11 -15.32 1.45 -29.36
C LEU A 11 -15.03 0.91 -27.96
N SER A 12 -14.11 -0.08 -27.87
CA SER A 12 -13.52 -0.46 -26.59
C SER A 12 -12.63 0.69 -26.15
N ILE A 13 -13.25 1.71 -25.56
CA ILE A 13 -12.54 2.71 -24.77
C ILE A 13 -11.95 1.91 -23.61
N ILE A 14 -10.64 1.71 -23.69
CA ILE A 14 -9.82 1.27 -22.58
C ILE A 14 -10.06 2.31 -21.47
N PHE A 15 -10.98 2.00 -20.55
CA PHE A 15 -10.98 2.62 -19.23
C PHE A 15 -9.74 2.10 -18.53
N SER A 16 -8.58 2.67 -18.86
CA SER A 16 -7.49 2.77 -17.91
C SER A 16 -7.98 3.75 -16.86
N SER A 17 -8.88 3.29 -16.00
CA SER A 17 -9.12 3.94 -14.72
C SER A 17 -7.78 3.85 -14.00
N PHE A 18 -6.98 4.92 -14.09
CA PHE A 18 -6.14 5.26 -12.97
C PHE A 18 -7.10 5.38 -11.79
N ALA A 19 -7.25 4.29 -11.04
CA ALA A 19 -8.04 4.26 -9.84
C ALA A 19 -7.27 5.11 -8.84
N PHE A 20 -7.48 6.43 -8.90
CA PHE A 20 -7.16 7.27 -7.77
C PHE A 20 -7.96 6.70 -6.60
N ALA A 21 -7.29 6.28 -5.53
CA ALA A 21 -7.93 5.64 -4.40
C ALA A 21 -8.87 6.65 -3.72
N GLN A 22 -10.10 6.73 -4.22
CA GLN A 22 -11.12 7.53 -3.58
C GLN A 22 -11.48 6.80 -2.28
N LEU A 23 -11.21 7.45 -1.16
CA LEU A 23 -11.61 6.93 0.14
C LEU A 23 -13.14 6.83 0.22
N PRO A 24 -13.67 5.85 0.98
CA PRO A 24 -15.09 5.82 1.32
C PRO A 24 -15.56 7.12 1.97
N SER A 25 -16.86 7.44 1.89
CA SER A 25 -17.42 8.69 2.44
C SER A 25 -17.29 8.82 3.96
N LYS A 26 -17.27 7.69 4.68
CA LYS A 26 -16.97 7.59 6.11
C LYS A 26 -15.83 6.60 6.26
N VAL A 27 -14.81 6.98 7.03
CA VAL A 27 -13.57 6.22 7.13
C VAL A 27 -13.32 5.83 8.59
N LEU A 28 -12.95 4.56 8.80
CA LEU A 28 -12.31 4.10 10.02
C LEU A 28 -10.96 3.48 9.62
N VAL A 29 -9.88 4.14 10.04
CA VAL A 29 -8.51 3.74 9.75
C VAL A 29 -8.00 2.82 10.86
N GLY A 30 -7.40 1.70 10.49
CA GLY A 30 -6.72 0.78 11.40
C GLY A 30 -5.27 0.56 10.99
N TYR A 31 -4.36 0.50 11.95
CA TYR A 31 -3.00 0.02 11.71
C TYR A 31 -2.98 -1.50 11.84
N TRP A 32 -2.45 -2.18 10.84
CA TRP A 32 -2.26 -3.63 10.83
C TRP A 32 -0.78 -3.94 11.07
N GLU A 33 -0.52 -4.68 12.14
CA GLU A 33 0.83 -5.01 12.60
C GLU A 33 1.46 -6.11 11.75
N ASN A 34 2.58 -5.83 11.07
CA ASN A 34 3.26 -6.84 10.25
C ASN A 34 3.97 -7.95 11.08
N TRP A 35 4.06 -7.74 12.39
CA TRP A 35 4.59 -8.66 13.41
C TRP A 35 3.48 -9.42 14.17
N GLY A 36 2.20 -9.18 13.86
CA GLY A 36 1.07 -9.82 14.50
C GLY A 36 0.66 -11.15 13.87
N SER A 37 -0.27 -11.87 14.52
CA SER A 37 -0.85 -13.13 14.00
C SER A 37 -2.15 -12.94 13.22
N LEU A 38 -2.74 -11.75 13.27
CA LEU A 38 -3.99 -11.44 12.56
C LEU A 38 -3.70 -11.34 11.06
N ARG A 39 -4.39 -12.13 10.23
CA ARG A 39 -4.28 -11.98 8.77
C ARG A 39 -4.99 -10.72 8.29
N LEU A 40 -4.51 -10.14 7.20
CA LEU A 40 -5.09 -8.92 6.64
C LEU A 40 -6.57 -9.12 6.25
N LYS A 41 -6.92 -10.27 5.67
CA LYS A 41 -8.31 -10.59 5.28
C LYS A 41 -9.26 -10.85 6.46
N ASP A 42 -8.71 -11.08 7.66
CA ASP A 42 -9.50 -11.37 8.86
C ASP A 42 -9.71 -10.10 9.72
N VAL A 43 -9.29 -8.92 9.23
CA VAL A 43 -9.54 -7.62 9.86
C VAL A 43 -11.03 -7.31 9.87
N ASP A 44 -11.55 -6.87 11.02
CA ASP A 44 -12.95 -6.49 11.22
C ASP A 44 -13.46 -5.53 10.14
N ASP A 45 -14.63 -5.81 9.58
CA ASP A 45 -15.19 -5.11 8.42
C ASP A 45 -15.49 -3.63 8.64
N ARG A 46 -15.50 -3.17 9.90
CA ARG A 46 -15.64 -1.74 10.19
C ARG A 46 -14.42 -0.95 9.74
N TYR A 47 -13.22 -1.56 9.68
CA TYR A 47 -12.02 -0.90 9.18
C TYR A 47 -11.98 -0.95 7.66
N ASN A 48 -12.28 0.17 7.03
CA ASN A 48 -12.31 0.29 5.57
C ASN A 48 -11.07 0.96 4.98
N VAL A 49 -10.13 1.39 5.82
CA VAL A 49 -8.77 1.77 5.45
C VAL A 49 -7.81 1.09 6.40
N ILE A 50 -6.87 0.32 5.85
CA ILE A 50 -5.91 -0.47 6.60
C ILE A 50 -4.50 0.02 6.26
N CYS A 51 -3.78 0.50 7.27
CA CYS A 51 -2.39 0.94 7.15
C CYS A 51 -1.46 -0.20 7.58
N LEU A 52 -0.66 -0.73 6.66
CA LEU A 52 0.37 -1.72 6.96
C LEU A 52 1.50 -1.07 7.77
N ALA A 53 1.74 -1.56 8.99
CA ALA A 53 2.71 -1.03 9.93
C ALA A 53 3.95 -1.96 10.00
N PHE A 54 5.17 -1.53 9.69
CA PHE A 54 5.59 -0.28 9.06
C PHE A 54 6.63 -0.55 7.97
N LEU A 55 6.69 0.33 6.96
CA LEU A 55 7.87 0.51 6.12
C LEU A 55 8.83 1.40 6.92
N GLU A 56 9.87 0.79 7.50
CA GLU A 56 10.69 1.44 8.54
C GLU A 56 12.18 1.22 8.30
N ALA A 57 13.00 2.14 8.81
CA ALA A 57 14.45 2.01 8.78
C ALA A 57 14.94 1.57 10.17
N ASP A 58 14.67 0.33 10.58
CA ASP A 58 15.09 -0.23 11.88
C ASP A 58 16.03 -1.43 11.68
N LYS A 59 17.28 -1.16 11.26
CA LYS A 59 18.26 -2.22 10.99
C LYS A 59 19.11 -2.64 12.18
N THR A 60 19.11 -1.88 13.27
CA THR A 60 19.93 -2.23 14.43
C THR A 60 19.13 -2.09 15.71
N SER A 61 19.09 -3.15 16.52
CA SER A 61 18.41 -3.19 17.82
C SER A 61 18.92 -2.17 18.85
N TYR A 62 19.89 -1.33 18.46
CA TYR A 62 20.57 -0.33 19.27
C TYR A 62 20.66 1.04 18.58
N ALA A 63 20.12 1.21 17.37
CA ALA A 63 20.13 2.51 16.71
C ALA A 63 19.28 3.48 17.51
N THR A 64 19.83 4.65 17.79
CA THR A 64 18.96 5.77 18.15
C THR A 64 18.16 6.16 16.91
N PRO A 65 16.96 6.76 17.05
CA PRO A 65 16.15 7.23 15.90
C PRO A 65 16.87 8.21 14.95
N TYR A 66 18.10 8.63 15.27
CA TYR A 66 18.93 9.53 14.48
C TYR A 66 20.02 8.80 13.66
N ASP A 67 20.29 7.53 13.92
CA ASP A 67 21.36 6.76 13.25
C ASP A 67 20.86 6.01 12.00
N ASN A 68 19.54 5.93 11.81
CA ASN A 68 18.95 5.21 10.69
C ASN A 68 19.04 6.01 9.40
N ASN A 69 19.28 5.29 8.30
CA ASN A 69 19.35 5.87 6.97
C ASN A 69 18.17 5.42 6.11
N VAL A 70 17.77 6.26 5.16
CA VAL A 70 16.70 5.93 4.20
C VAL A 70 17.03 4.67 3.38
N GLU A 71 18.31 4.32 3.22
CA GLU A 71 18.76 3.08 2.58
C GLU A 71 18.32 1.82 3.33
N ASP A 72 18.05 1.94 4.63
CA ASP A 72 17.62 0.84 5.50
C ASP A 72 16.10 0.67 5.53
N LEU A 73 15.35 1.56 4.86
CA LEU A 73 13.90 1.49 4.78
C LEU A 73 13.44 0.18 4.12
N GLU A 74 12.73 -0.65 4.89
CA GLU A 74 12.27 -1.98 4.48
C GLU A 74 10.93 -2.33 5.17
N PHE A 75 10.16 -3.23 4.54
CA PHE A 75 8.95 -3.79 5.13
C PHE A 75 9.11 -5.31 5.25
N THR A 76 9.15 -5.80 6.49
CA THR A 76 9.54 -7.18 6.85
C THR A 76 8.38 -7.95 7.51
N PRO A 77 7.30 -8.28 6.79
CA PRO A 77 6.13 -8.92 7.37
C PRO A 77 6.44 -10.37 7.74
N THR A 78 5.85 -10.84 8.85
CA THR A 78 5.97 -12.22 9.34
C THR A 78 5.61 -13.26 8.26
N ASN A 79 4.64 -12.95 7.39
CA ASN A 79 4.24 -13.82 6.29
C ASN A 79 3.95 -13.04 5.00
N LYS A 80 5.01 -12.72 4.25
CA LYS A 80 4.94 -11.97 2.99
C LYS A 80 3.99 -12.60 1.96
N THR A 81 4.06 -13.92 1.76
CA THR A 81 3.23 -14.62 0.77
C THR A 81 1.75 -14.50 1.08
N THR A 82 1.37 -14.72 2.33
CA THR A 82 -0.03 -14.63 2.78
C THR A 82 -0.54 -13.19 2.70
N LEU A 83 0.29 -12.23 3.11
CA LEU A 83 -0.06 -10.81 2.99
C LEU A 83 -0.35 -10.43 1.53
N LYS A 84 0.54 -10.79 0.59
CA LYS A 84 0.35 -10.50 -0.84
C LYS A 84 -0.91 -11.15 -1.42
N SER A 85 -1.35 -12.30 -0.91
CA SER A 85 -2.62 -12.90 -1.33
C SER A 85 -3.85 -12.23 -0.70
N ASP A 86 -3.71 -11.69 0.51
CA ASP A 86 -4.83 -11.10 1.23
C ASP A 86 -5.15 -9.66 0.77
N ILE A 87 -4.15 -8.89 0.32
CA ILE A 87 -4.32 -7.52 -0.20
C ILE A 87 -5.41 -7.42 -1.29
N PRO A 88 -5.36 -8.17 -2.40
CA PRO A 88 -6.39 -8.08 -3.44
C PRO A 88 -7.77 -8.56 -2.95
N ILE A 89 -7.83 -9.45 -1.95
CA ILE A 89 -9.10 -9.90 -1.35
C ILE A 89 -9.78 -8.73 -0.65
N VAL A 90 -9.09 -8.07 0.28
CA VAL A 90 -9.67 -6.93 1.02
C VAL A 90 -9.95 -5.73 0.11
N GLN A 91 -9.15 -5.52 -0.93
CA GLN A 91 -9.42 -4.49 -1.95
C GLN A 91 -10.71 -4.80 -2.73
N SER A 92 -10.97 -6.07 -3.04
CA SER A 92 -12.21 -6.49 -3.71
C SER A 92 -13.47 -6.31 -2.84
N GLU A 93 -13.30 -6.28 -1.51
CA GLU A 93 -14.35 -5.96 -0.53
C GLU A 93 -14.55 -4.43 -0.39
N GLY A 94 -13.78 -3.62 -1.11
CA GLY A 94 -13.85 -2.16 -1.09
C GLY A 94 -13.01 -1.50 0.00
N LYS A 95 -12.17 -2.26 0.72
CA LYS A 95 -11.20 -1.71 1.67
C LYS A 95 -10.02 -1.08 0.92
N LYS A 96 -9.38 -0.08 1.53
CA LYS A 96 -8.13 0.50 1.04
C LYS A 96 -6.97 -0.01 1.86
N VAL A 97 -5.90 -0.44 1.20
CA VAL A 97 -4.66 -0.87 1.85
C VAL A 97 -3.60 0.17 1.58
N LEU A 98 -3.02 0.74 2.63
CA LEU A 98 -2.01 1.79 2.55
C LEU A 98 -0.72 1.33 3.23
N ILE A 99 0.42 1.85 2.80
CA ILE A 99 1.68 1.69 3.53
C ILE A 99 1.86 2.82 4.56
N SER A 100 2.09 2.45 5.82
CA SER A 100 2.56 3.42 6.82
C SER A 100 4.08 3.41 6.87
N ILE A 101 4.67 4.61 6.86
CA ILE A 101 6.11 4.82 6.93
C ILE A 101 6.42 5.44 8.29
N GLY A 102 7.24 4.77 9.10
CA GLY A 102 7.54 5.23 10.45
C GLY A 102 7.71 4.06 11.41
N GLY A 103 7.19 4.20 12.63
CA GLY A 103 7.47 3.29 13.74
C GLY A 103 8.33 3.98 14.80
N GLY A 104 8.24 3.51 16.05
CA GLY A 104 8.94 4.15 17.18
C GLY A 104 10.47 4.14 17.03
N ASN A 105 11.00 3.14 16.33
CA ASN A 105 12.44 2.89 16.22
C ASN A 105 12.99 3.25 14.83
N GLY A 106 12.18 3.23 13.78
CA GLY A 106 12.62 3.36 12.39
C GLY A 106 12.58 4.76 11.79
N SER A 107 12.68 5.83 12.59
CA SER A 107 12.75 7.20 12.07
C SER A 107 14.06 7.45 11.33
N PHE A 108 14.03 8.21 10.24
CA PHE A 108 15.20 8.60 9.44
C PHE A 108 15.02 10.03 8.91
N ARG A 109 16.09 10.65 8.39
CA ARG A 109 16.07 12.01 7.80
C ARG A 109 16.36 11.95 6.31
N LEU A 110 15.78 12.90 5.58
CA LEU A 110 16.11 13.17 4.17
C LEU A 110 16.87 14.49 4.13
N GLU A 111 18.20 14.42 4.04
CA GLU A 111 19.07 15.58 4.16
C GLU A 111 19.46 16.16 2.80
N ASN A 112 19.34 15.36 1.75
CA ASN A 112 19.73 15.75 0.41
C ASN A 112 18.84 15.12 -0.69
N THR A 113 19.12 15.47 -1.95
CA THR A 113 18.33 14.99 -3.10
C THR A 113 18.49 13.49 -3.34
N THR A 114 19.66 12.91 -3.03
CA THR A 114 19.88 11.47 -3.11
C THR A 114 18.95 10.74 -2.15
N ASP A 115 18.89 11.17 -0.88
CA ASP A 115 18.01 10.53 0.11
C ASP A 115 16.54 10.57 -0.33
N LYS A 116 16.10 11.73 -0.83
CA LYS A 116 14.74 11.90 -1.39
C LYS A 116 14.49 10.93 -2.54
N ASN A 117 15.46 10.75 -3.45
CA ASN A 117 15.31 9.85 -4.59
C ASN A 117 15.28 8.38 -4.14
N THR A 118 16.10 8.00 -3.15
CA THR A 118 16.05 6.67 -2.52
C THR A 118 14.68 6.42 -1.90
N PHE A 119 14.18 7.38 -1.09
CA PHE A 119 12.86 7.30 -0.48
C PHE A 119 11.75 7.07 -1.52
N VAL A 120 11.71 7.92 -2.55
CA VAL A 120 10.70 7.83 -3.62
C VAL A 120 10.78 6.48 -4.34
N THR A 121 11.98 5.98 -4.58
CA THR A 121 12.19 4.68 -5.25
C THR A 121 11.67 3.55 -4.38
N LYS A 122 12.09 3.47 -3.11
CA LYS A 122 11.66 2.41 -2.19
C LYS A 122 10.15 2.39 -1.96
N VAL A 123 9.51 3.55 -1.83
CA VAL A 123 8.05 3.63 -1.68
C VAL A 123 7.35 3.16 -2.95
N LYS A 124 7.82 3.56 -4.15
CA LYS A 124 7.27 3.08 -5.42
C LYS A 124 7.44 1.59 -5.61
N ASP A 125 8.61 1.05 -5.25
CA ASP A 125 8.90 -0.37 -5.33
C ASP A 125 7.99 -1.15 -4.38
N PHE A 126 7.77 -0.66 -3.16
CA PHE A 126 6.80 -1.26 -2.23
C PHE A 126 5.39 -1.28 -2.80
N ILE A 127 4.90 -0.12 -3.28
CA ILE A 127 3.55 0.00 -3.86
C ILE A 127 3.39 -0.98 -5.03
N THR A 128 4.39 -1.05 -5.91
CA THR A 128 4.37 -1.95 -7.07
C THR A 128 4.45 -3.42 -6.66
N GLU A 129 5.28 -3.74 -5.68
CA GLU A 129 5.49 -5.10 -5.22
C GLU A 129 4.26 -5.68 -4.54
N TYR A 130 3.61 -4.90 -3.66
CA TYR A 130 2.49 -5.36 -2.85
C TYR A 130 1.13 -5.04 -3.46
N GLY A 131 1.05 -4.13 -4.43
CA GLY A 131 -0.21 -3.74 -5.08
C GLY A 131 -1.14 -2.96 -4.16
N VAL A 132 -0.59 -2.20 -3.20
CA VAL A 132 -1.37 -1.37 -2.27
C VAL A 132 -1.92 -0.11 -2.94
N ASP A 133 -2.94 0.51 -2.34
CA ASP A 133 -3.63 1.70 -2.88
C ASP A 133 -2.82 3.00 -2.70
N GLY A 134 -1.81 3.01 -1.83
CA GLY A 134 -0.94 4.15 -1.57
C GLY A 134 -0.02 3.96 -0.37
#